data_AF-A0A382M050-F1
#
_entry.id   AF-A0A382M050-F1
#
_cell.length_a   1.000
_cell.length_b   1.000
_cell.length_c   1.000
_cell.angle_alpha   90.00
_cell.angle_beta   90.00
_cell.angle_gamma   90.00
#
_symmetry.space_group_name_H-M   'P 1'
#
loop_
_entity.id
_entity.type
_entity.pdbx_description
1 polymer ?
#
loop_
_entity_poly.entity_id
_entity_poly.type
_entity_poly.pdbx_seq_one_letter_code
_entity_poly.pdbx_strand_id
1 'polypeptide(L)'
;MSTTDASVQTTLPRMGFVMNGISYDGTRKLNTMGRVVSANTAAGTSTLMRQFNPVPYNFNFGLTAAVDNAEDGAQIFEQIVPFFTPEFNVNVNLIPEMDISPDIAIILNDVTVEDSYEGEFSLRREIIWSFTFMLKGYIYPDI
;
A
#
# COMPACT_ATOMS: atom_id res chain seq x y z
N MET A 1 31.80 -25.91 -12.93
CA MET A 1 31.02 -24.96 -12.10
C MET A 1 29.84 -25.75 -11.55
N SER A 2 29.80 -25.99 -10.24
CA SER A 2 28.83 -26.90 -9.61
C SER A 2 27.45 -26.26 -9.59
N THR A 3 26.42 -27.01 -9.97
CA THR A 3 25.00 -26.60 -10.03
C THR A 3 24.40 -26.16 -8.69
N THR A 4 25.15 -26.28 -7.60
CA THR A 4 24.76 -25.80 -6.27
C THR A 4 24.88 -24.27 -6.13
N ASP A 5 25.86 -23.62 -6.80
CA ASP A 5 25.99 -22.15 -6.75
C ASP A 5 24.95 -21.41 -7.59
N ALA A 6 24.31 -22.10 -8.55
CA ALA A 6 23.20 -21.54 -9.32
C ALA A 6 21.90 -21.37 -8.49
N SER A 7 21.84 -21.93 -7.28
CA SER A 7 20.66 -21.89 -6.42
C SER A 7 20.54 -20.63 -5.55
N VAL A 8 21.54 -19.74 -5.58
CA VAL A 8 21.49 -18.41 -4.94
C VAL A 8 21.62 -17.30 -5.99
N GLN A 9 21.11 -17.53 -7.19
CA GLN A 9 20.87 -16.45 -8.15
C GLN A 9 19.39 -16.08 -8.06
N THR A 10 19.07 -14.94 -7.44
CA THR A 10 17.70 -14.45 -7.38
C THR A 10 17.21 -14.13 -8.79
N THR A 11 16.17 -14.83 -9.24
CA THR A 11 15.57 -14.67 -10.57
C THR A 11 14.90 -13.30 -10.70
N LEU A 12 15.14 -12.62 -11.82
CA LEU A 12 14.45 -11.41 -12.26
C LEU A 12 13.39 -11.82 -13.31
N PRO A 13 12.24 -11.12 -13.41
CA PRO A 13 11.84 -9.95 -12.64
C PRO A 13 11.40 -10.29 -11.21
N ARG A 14 11.57 -9.36 -10.28
CA ARG A 14 11.09 -9.48 -8.89
C ARG A 14 10.56 -8.16 -8.36
N MET A 15 9.62 -8.23 -7.42
CA MET A 15 9.06 -7.06 -6.75
C MET A 15 9.10 -7.23 -5.23
N GLY A 16 9.51 -6.18 -4.53
CA GLY A 16 9.48 -6.07 -3.08
C GLY A 16 8.55 -4.92 -2.66
N PHE A 17 7.70 -5.17 -1.67
CA PHE A 17 6.78 -4.17 -1.13
C PHE A 17 7.04 -3.98 0.36
N VAL A 18 7.19 -2.73 0.79
CA VAL A 18 7.54 -2.40 2.17
C VAL A 18 6.78 -1.18 2.65
N MET A 19 6.37 -1.19 3.92
CA MET A 19 5.84 -0.02 4.60
C MET A 19 6.99 0.79 5.18
N ASN A 20 7.22 1.98 4.63
CA ASN A 20 8.33 2.86 4.99
C ASN A 20 8.03 3.72 6.22
N GLY A 21 6.75 4.00 6.50
CA GLY A 21 6.39 4.81 7.64
C GLY A 21 4.89 5.02 7.82
N ILE A 22 4.54 5.54 8.99
CA ILE A 22 3.17 5.88 9.37
C ILE A 22 3.22 7.28 9.99
N SER A 23 2.32 8.15 9.56
CA SER A 23 2.24 9.53 10.06
C SER A 23 0.79 9.95 10.33
N TYR A 24 0.60 10.76 11.37
CA TYR A 24 -0.73 11.27 11.74
C TYR A 24 -1.17 12.38 10.77
N ASP A 25 -2.42 12.34 10.30
CA ASP A 25 -2.97 13.35 9.39
C ASP A 25 -3.98 14.26 10.11
N GLY A 26 -3.48 15.36 10.68
CA GLY A 26 -4.32 16.33 11.40
C GLY A 26 -5.35 17.06 10.55
N THR A 27 -5.21 17.06 9.22
CA THR A 27 -6.13 17.79 8.32
C THR A 27 -7.47 17.08 8.17
N ARG A 28 -7.48 15.75 8.30
CA ARG A 28 -8.70 14.92 8.25
C ARG A 28 -9.30 14.66 9.64
N LYS A 29 -8.84 15.37 10.67
CA LYS A 29 -9.28 15.14 12.04
C LYS A 29 -10.73 15.54 12.23
N LEU A 30 -11.58 14.57 12.54
CA LEU A 30 -12.92 14.79 13.06
C LEU A 30 -12.87 15.02 14.58
N ASN A 31 -13.93 15.61 15.14
CA ASN A 31 -14.06 15.75 16.59
C ASN A 31 -14.06 14.36 17.24
N THR A 32 -13.15 14.14 18.18
CA THR A 32 -12.93 12.87 18.90
C THR A 32 -14.15 12.44 19.73
N MET A 33 -15.06 13.35 20.07
CA MET A 33 -16.29 13.03 20.80
C MET A 33 -17.44 12.51 19.92
N GLY A 34 -17.30 12.59 18.59
CA GLY A 34 -18.29 12.03 17.66
C GLY A 34 -18.33 10.50 17.77
N ARG A 35 -19.55 9.97 17.85
CA ARG A 35 -19.81 8.52 17.92
C ARG A 35 -20.83 8.13 16.88
N VAL A 36 -20.51 7.10 16.12
CA VAL A 36 -21.47 6.38 15.29
C VAL A 36 -22.15 5.36 16.18
N VAL A 37 -23.48 5.29 16.12
CA VAL A 37 -24.29 4.35 16.90
C VAL A 37 -25.08 3.50 15.92
N SER A 38 -24.94 2.18 15.99
CA SER A 38 -25.74 1.23 15.22
C SER A 38 -26.53 0.31 16.15
N ALA A 39 -27.65 -0.22 15.66
CA ALA A 39 -28.43 -1.21 16.38
C ALA A 39 -27.79 -2.59 16.18
N ASN A 40 -27.50 -3.29 17.29
CA ASN A 40 -27.09 -4.69 17.25
C ASN A 40 -28.33 -5.55 16.98
N THR A 41 -28.52 -5.96 15.72
CA THR A 41 -29.65 -6.79 15.29
C THR A 41 -29.38 -8.29 15.43
N ALA A 42 -28.17 -8.70 15.80
CA ALA A 42 -27.76 -10.10 15.89
C ALA A 42 -28.26 -10.82 17.16
N ALA A 43 -28.56 -10.10 18.25
CA ALA A 43 -28.81 -10.69 19.56
C ALA A 43 -30.29 -10.77 19.99
N GLY A 44 -31.26 -10.42 19.13
CA GLY A 44 -32.70 -10.41 19.49
C GLY A 44 -33.10 -9.43 20.62
N THR A 45 -32.13 -8.81 21.26
CA THR A 45 -32.22 -7.70 22.20
C THR A 45 -31.47 -6.53 21.59
N SER A 46 -32.17 -5.42 21.35
CA SER A 46 -31.61 -4.21 20.75
C SER A 46 -30.57 -3.60 21.71
N THR A 47 -29.33 -4.05 21.60
CA THR A 47 -28.17 -3.40 22.24
C THR A 47 -27.57 -2.41 21.24
N LEU A 48 -27.03 -1.31 21.73
CA LEU A 48 -26.43 -0.27 20.88
C LEU A 48 -24.94 -0.54 20.76
N MET A 49 -24.44 -0.74 19.53
CA MET A 49 -23.01 -0.71 19.23
C MET A 49 -22.59 0.75 19.05
N ARG A 50 -21.46 1.13 19.65
CA ARG A 50 -20.95 2.51 19.62
C ARG A 50 -19.51 2.49 19.17
N GLN A 51 -19.23 3.17 18.07
CA GLN A 51 -17.87 3.35 17.58
C GLN A 51 -17.50 4.83 17.65
N PHE A 52 -16.35 5.14 18.24
CA PHE A 52 -15.79 6.49 18.19
C PHE A 52 -15.29 6.81 16.79
N ASN A 53 -15.35 8.10 16.42
CA ASN A 53 -14.80 8.57 15.16
C ASN A 53 -13.35 8.11 14.97
N PRO A 54 -12.99 7.65 13.76
CA PRO A 54 -11.65 7.16 13.49
C PRO A 54 -10.60 8.27 13.56
N VAL A 55 -9.37 7.86 13.84
CA VAL A 55 -8.20 8.72 13.80
C VAL A 55 -7.52 8.54 12.43
N PRO A 56 -7.34 9.61 11.64
CA PRO A 56 -6.73 9.53 10.32
C PRO A 56 -5.20 9.39 10.39
N TYR A 57 -4.66 8.47 9.59
CA TYR A 57 -3.22 8.28 9.39
C TYR A 57 -2.88 8.17 7.90
N ASN A 58 -1.65 8.53 7.55
CA ASN A 58 -1.04 8.32 6.25
C ASN A 58 0.01 7.21 6.36
N PHE A 59 -0.13 6.17 5.55
CA PHE A 59 0.78 5.04 5.49
C PHE A 59 1.61 5.13 4.22
N ASN A 60 2.93 5.21 4.36
CA ASN A 60 3.85 5.36 3.25
C ASN A 60 4.39 3.99 2.86
N PHE A 61 4.24 3.62 1.59
CA PHE A 61 4.74 2.36 1.05
C PHE A 61 5.73 2.59 -0.08
N GLY A 62 6.70 1.70 -0.19
CA GLY A 62 7.62 1.59 -1.32
C GLY A 62 7.42 0.25 -2.02
N LEU A 63 7.19 0.27 -3.32
CA LEU A 63 7.30 -0.90 -4.19
C LEU A 63 8.59 -0.75 -5.00
N THR A 64 9.44 -1.76 -4.95
CA THR A 64 10.67 -1.81 -5.75
C THR A 64 10.59 -3.00 -6.68
N ALA A 65 10.67 -2.76 -7.99
CA ALA A 65 10.70 -3.79 -9.02
C ALA A 65 12.08 -3.82 -9.68
N ALA A 66 12.74 -4.97 -9.65
CA ALA A 66 14.01 -5.19 -10.30
C ALA A 66 13.83 -6.04 -11.56
N VAL A 67 14.43 -5.62 -12.67
CA VAL A 67 14.30 -6.24 -13.99
C VAL A 67 15.65 -6.25 -14.73
N ASP A 68 15.84 -7.23 -15.61
CA ASP A 68 17.02 -7.32 -16.49
C ASP A 68 16.87 -6.43 -17.74
N ASN A 69 15.64 -6.30 -18.27
CA ASN A 69 15.34 -5.56 -19.48
C ASN A 69 14.46 -4.35 -19.17
N ALA A 70 14.70 -3.24 -19.87
CA ALA A 70 13.88 -2.03 -19.75
C ALA A 70 12.43 -2.28 -20.16
N GLU A 71 12.19 -3.19 -21.11
CA GLU A 71 10.86 -3.59 -21.57
C GLU A 71 10.03 -4.24 -20.45
N ASP A 72 10.62 -5.18 -19.70
CA ASP A 72 9.92 -5.84 -18.59
C ASP A 72 9.54 -4.80 -17.51
N GLY A 73 10.41 -3.81 -17.27
CA GLY A 73 10.13 -2.68 -16.38
C GLY A 73 9.00 -1.78 -16.88
N ALA A 74 8.99 -1.48 -18.19
CA ALA A 74 7.92 -0.70 -18.82
C ALA A 74 6.57 -1.44 -18.73
N GLN A 75 6.54 -2.75 -18.92
CA GLN A 75 5.31 -3.55 -18.78
C GLN A 75 4.75 -3.52 -17.36
N ILE A 76 5.60 -3.57 -16.33
CA ILE A 76 5.17 -3.42 -14.93
C ILE A 76 4.62 -2.01 -14.70
N PHE A 77 5.31 -0.99 -15.19
CA PHE A 77 4.86 0.40 -15.09
C PHE A 77 3.48 0.60 -15.72
N GLU A 78 3.27 0.10 -16.93
CA GLU A 78 2.00 0.19 -17.65
C GLU A 78 0.86 -0.56 -16.97
N GLN A 79 1.14 -1.59 -16.18
CA GLN A 79 0.12 -2.30 -15.41
C GLN A 79 -0.25 -1.64 -14.08
N ILE A 80 0.57 -0.70 -13.59
CA ILE A 80 0.33 -0.05 -12.29
C ILE A 80 -0.20 1.36 -12.51
N VAL A 81 0.54 2.19 -13.25
CA VAL A 81 0.33 3.64 -13.30
C VAL A 81 -1.04 4.07 -13.86
N PRO A 82 -1.62 3.42 -14.89
CA PRO A 82 -2.92 3.84 -15.42
C PRO A 82 -4.08 3.78 -14.41
N PHE A 83 -3.96 3.03 -13.32
CA PHE A 83 -4.98 2.96 -12.28
C PHE A 83 -4.96 4.16 -11.31
N PHE A 84 -3.90 4.98 -11.33
CA PHE A 84 -3.73 6.12 -10.43
C PHE A 84 -3.92 7.45 -11.18
N THR A 85 -5.06 8.11 -10.95
CA THR A 85 -5.39 9.38 -11.62
C THR A 85 -5.76 10.51 -10.66
N PRO A 86 -4.87 11.06 -9.81
CA PRO A 86 -3.59 10.57 -9.25
C PRO A 86 -3.79 9.67 -8.00
N GLU A 87 -5.04 9.48 -7.59
CA GLU A 87 -5.44 8.65 -6.47
C GLU A 87 -6.35 7.52 -6.96
N PHE A 88 -6.20 6.35 -6.35
CA PHE A 88 -7.02 5.17 -6.55
C PHE A 88 -7.80 4.92 -5.27
N ASN A 89 -9.13 5.02 -5.36
CA ASN A 89 -10.02 4.91 -4.21
C ASN A 89 -10.58 3.49 -4.11
N VAL A 90 -10.42 2.87 -2.95
CA VAL A 90 -10.93 1.53 -2.65
C VAL A 90 -11.83 1.60 -1.44
N ASN A 91 -13.03 1.03 -1.55
CA ASN A 91 -13.90 0.87 -0.41
C ASN A 91 -13.44 -0.32 0.43
N VAL A 92 -13.14 -0.10 1.71
CA VAL A 92 -12.67 -1.15 2.63
C VAL A 92 -13.66 -1.29 3.77
N ASN A 93 -14.25 -2.47 3.94
CA ASN A 93 -15.10 -2.77 5.08
C ASN A 93 -14.24 -3.00 6.33
N LEU A 94 -14.15 -1.99 7.20
CA LEU A 94 -13.28 -2.00 8.39
C LEU A 94 -14.00 -2.49 9.64
N ILE A 95 -15.31 -2.22 9.78
CA ILE A 95 -16.13 -2.71 10.90
C ILE A 95 -17.43 -3.30 10.32
N PRO A 96 -17.42 -4.60 9.94
CA PRO A 96 -18.57 -5.25 9.32
C PRO A 96 -19.82 -5.26 10.19
N GLU A 97 -19.67 -5.29 11.52
CA GLU A 97 -20.78 -5.30 12.47
C GLU A 97 -21.58 -4.00 12.48
N MET A 98 -20.97 -2.89 12.06
CA MET A 98 -21.60 -1.58 12.00
C MET A 98 -21.75 -1.05 10.57
N ASP A 99 -21.45 -1.88 9.57
CA ASP A 99 -21.44 -1.51 8.15
C ASP A 99 -20.57 -0.27 7.85
N ILE A 100 -19.45 -0.14 8.59
CA ILE A 100 -18.53 1.00 8.41
C ILE A 100 -17.52 0.63 7.33
N SER A 101 -17.79 1.11 6.13
CA SER A 101 -17.01 0.84 4.92
C SER A 101 -16.48 2.15 4.32
N PRO A 102 -15.44 2.78 4.90
CA PRO A 102 -14.90 4.02 4.39
C PRO A 102 -14.14 3.81 3.07
N ASP A 103 -14.18 4.84 2.24
CA ASP A 103 -13.35 4.93 1.04
C ASP A 103 -11.92 5.34 1.43
N ILE A 104 -10.96 4.50 1.04
CA ILE A 104 -9.54 4.65 1.29
C ILE A 104 -8.86 5.08 0.00
N ALA A 105 -8.25 6.26 0.02
CA ALA A 105 -7.49 6.78 -1.11
C ALA A 105 -6.04 6.30 -1.06
N ILE A 106 -5.57 5.70 -2.15
CA ILE A 106 -4.17 5.32 -2.37
C ILE A 106 -3.59 6.24 -3.43
N ILE A 107 -2.56 6.99 -3.09
CA ILE A 107 -1.93 7.98 -3.96
C ILE A 107 -0.58 7.43 -4.41
N LEU A 108 -0.31 7.45 -5.71
CA LEU A 108 1.04 7.27 -6.25
C LEU A 108 1.72 8.63 -6.27
N ASN A 109 2.70 8.85 -5.40
CA ASN A 109 3.40 10.13 -5.30
C ASN A 109 4.51 10.27 -6.33
N ASP A 110 5.28 9.21 -6.54
CA ASP A 110 6.48 9.26 -7.36
C ASP A 110 6.84 7.88 -7.93
N VAL A 111 7.48 7.91 -9.10
CA VAL A 111 8.05 6.74 -9.78
C VAL A 111 9.43 7.10 -10.29
N THR A 112 10.45 6.38 -9.81
CA THR A 112 11.84 6.57 -10.24
C THR A 112 12.40 5.31 -10.90
N VAL A 113 13.38 5.50 -11.78
CA VAL A 113 14.08 4.41 -12.47
C VAL A 113 15.58 4.63 -12.29
N GLU A 114 16.28 3.60 -11.82
CA GLU A 114 17.73 3.59 -11.64
C GLU A 114 18.32 2.42 -12.43
N ASP A 115 19.38 2.68 -13.20
CA ASP A 115 20.13 1.66 -13.94
C ASP A 115 21.48 1.47 -13.26
N SER A 116 21.66 0.35 -12.57
CA SER A 116 22.90 0.06 -11.86
C SER A 116 23.92 -0.59 -12.81
N TYR A 117 24.98 0.17 -13.13
CA TYR A 117 26.14 -0.30 -13.88
C TYR A 117 27.33 -0.45 -12.93
N GLU A 118 27.47 -1.59 -12.25
CA GLU A 118 28.67 -1.86 -11.45
C GLU A 118 29.80 -2.45 -12.33
N GLY A 119 30.62 -1.55 -12.87
CA GLY A 119 32.10 -1.59 -12.97
C GLY A 119 32.91 -2.79 -13.51
N GLU A 120 32.37 -4.00 -13.62
CA GLU A 120 33.13 -5.20 -14.01
C GLU A 120 32.39 -5.98 -15.10
N PHE A 121 33.09 -6.30 -16.19
CA PHE A 121 32.57 -6.95 -17.41
C PHE A 121 31.87 -8.32 -17.20
N SER A 122 31.76 -8.79 -15.96
CA SER A 122 31.15 -10.04 -15.54
C SER A 122 29.77 -9.87 -14.87
N LEU A 123 29.34 -8.65 -14.52
CA LEU A 123 28.10 -8.42 -13.76
C LEU A 123 26.92 -8.04 -14.69
N ARG A 124 25.77 -8.66 -14.42
CA ARG A 124 24.52 -8.53 -15.16
C ARG A 124 23.87 -7.18 -14.83
N ARG A 125 23.38 -6.46 -15.84
CA ARG A 125 22.67 -5.18 -15.68
C ARG A 125 21.36 -5.39 -14.91
N GLU A 126 21.14 -4.62 -13.85
CA GLU A 126 19.87 -4.59 -13.09
C GLU A 126 19.27 -3.18 -13.14
N ILE A 127 18.04 -3.08 -13.63
CA ILE A 127 17.25 -1.85 -13.67
C ILE A 127 16.23 -1.93 -12.53
N ILE A 128 16.18 -0.89 -11.71
CA ILE A 128 15.33 -0.81 -10.53
C ILE A 128 14.28 0.28 -10.76
N TRP A 129 13.01 -0.10 -10.68
CA TRP A 129 11.87 0.80 -10.65
C TRP A 129 11.38 0.94 -9.21
N SER A 130 11.27 2.17 -8.72
CA SER A 130 10.76 2.46 -7.37
C SER A 130 9.49 3.28 -7.44
N PHE A 131 8.42 2.78 -6.83
CA PHE A 131 7.12 3.46 -6.75
C PHE A 131 6.84 3.81 -5.30
N THR A 132 6.51 5.09 -5.05
CA THR A 132 6.20 5.60 -3.71
C THR A 132 4.71 5.83 -3.58
N PHE A 133 4.05 5.09 -2.70
CA PHE A 133 2.62 5.22 -2.44
C PHE A 133 2.34 5.86 -1.07
N MET A 134 1.22 6.56 -0.98
CA MET A 134 0.63 7.01 0.27
C MET A 134 -0.81 6.54 0.37
N LEU A 135 -1.11 5.72 1.35
CA LEU A 135 -2.46 5.28 1.67
C LEU A 135 -3.04 6.17 2.79
N LYS A 136 -4.18 6.79 2.53
CA LYS A 136 -4.93 7.61 3.50
C LYS A 136 -5.91 6.74 4.28
N GLY A 137 -5.45 6.23 5.42
CA GLY A 137 -6.21 5.29 6.24
C GLY A 137 -6.84 5.90 7.49
N TYR A 138 -7.56 5.04 8.21
CA TYR A 138 -8.25 5.33 9.46
C TYR A 138 -7.96 4.23 10.48
N ILE A 139 -7.64 4.62 11.70
CA ILE A 139 -7.50 3.71 12.83
C ILE A 139 -8.65 3.98 13.80
N TYR A 140 -9.37 2.93 14.16
CA TYR A 140 -10.47 3.00 15.10
C TYR A 140 -9.97 2.63 16.50
N PRO A 141 -10.45 3.32 17.56
CA PRO A 141 -10.33 2.82 18.92
C PRO A 141 -11.04 1.48 19.05
N ASP A 142 -10.58 0.66 20.00
CA ASP A 142 -11.23 -0.60 20.34
C ASP A 142 -12.70 -0.40 20.74
N ILE A 143 -13.53 -1.41 20.44
CA ILE A 143 -14.99 -1.42 20.65
C ILE A 143 -15.38 -1.77 22.10
#